data_AF-R9LVJ4-F1
#
_entry.id   AF-R9LVJ4-F1
#
_cell.length_a   1.000
_cell.length_b   1.000
_cell.length_c   1.000
_cell.angle_alpha   90.00
_cell.angle_beta   90.00
_cell.angle_gamma   90.00
#
_symmetry.space_group_name_H-M   'P 1'
#
loop_
_entity.id
_entity.type
_entity.pdbx_description
1 polymer ?
#
loop_
_entity_poly.entity_id
_entity_poly.type
_entity_poly.pdbx_seq_one_letter_code
_entity_poly.pdbx_strand_id
1 'polypeptide(L)' 'MMADNLDILFRPSTALSLTVTMSRKEEVLAAFEVLENGGEVIYPPHSTTYSSCTTNVIDRFGFRWVIMTEQTEH' A
#
# COMPACT_ATOMS: atom_id res chain seq x y z
N MET A 1 -18.95 -10.63 5.21
CA MET A 1 -18.76 -9.21 5.51
C MET A 1 -19.25 -9.01 6.94
N MET A 2 -18.34 -8.74 7.89
CA MET A 2 -18.58 -8.67 9.35
C MET A 2 -17.80 -7.50 9.99
N ALA A 3 -17.12 -6.67 9.19
CA ALA A 3 -16.27 -5.59 9.70
C ALA A 3 -17.10 -4.38 10.18
N ASP A 4 -18.32 -4.28 9.68
CA ASP A 4 -19.24 -3.16 9.80
C ASP A 4 -20.00 -3.17 11.15
N ASN A 5 -20.04 -4.33 11.82
CA ASN A 5 -20.72 -4.56 13.10
C ASN A 5 -19.74 -4.64 14.28
N LEU A 6 -18.55 -4.07 14.13
CA LEU A 6 -17.57 -4.02 15.19
C LEU A 6 -17.87 -2.82 16.10
N ASP A 7 -18.50 -3.08 17.26
CA ASP A 7 -18.73 -2.10 18.34
C ASP A 7 -17.44 -1.74 19.10
N ILE A 8 -16.34 -1.55 18.36
CA ILE A 8 -15.03 -1.16 18.88
C ILE A 8 -14.50 0.05 18.13
N LEU A 9 -13.77 0.90 18.86
CA LEU A 9 -13.11 2.05 18.24
C LEU A 9 -12.04 1.54 17.25
N PHE A 10 -12.04 2.12 16.04
CA PHE A 10 -10.98 1.91 15.08
C PHE A 10 -9.62 2.35 15.65
N ARG A 11 -8.60 1.51 15.51
CA ARG A 11 -7.24 1.78 15.96
C ARG A 11 -6.26 1.57 14.80
N PRO A 12 -5.62 2.64 14.29
CA PRO A 12 -4.55 2.50 13.31
C PRO A 12 -3.43 1.61 13.87
N SER A 13 -2.88 0.75 13.03
CA SER A 13 -1.75 -0.11 13.38
C SER A 13 -0.85 -0.30 12.17
N THR A 14 0.45 -0.15 12.37
CA THR A 14 1.47 -0.43 11.35
C THR A 14 1.98 -1.87 11.40
N ALA A 15 1.54 -2.65 12.41
CA ALA A 15 1.93 -4.04 12.60
C ALA A 15 1.35 -4.97 11.54
N LEU A 16 0.22 -4.58 10.94
CA LEU A 16 -0.40 -5.27 9.82
C LEU A 16 -0.37 -4.37 8.59
N SER A 17 -0.17 -4.99 7.43
CA SER A 17 -0.30 -4.31 6.14
C SER A 17 -0.89 -5.26 5.11
N LEU A 18 -1.58 -4.72 4.13
CA LEU A 18 -1.95 -5.47 2.93
C LEU A 18 -0.93 -5.19 1.83
N THR A 19 -0.34 -6.27 1.32
CA THR A 19 0.54 -6.20 0.15
C THR A 19 -0.26 -6.51 -1.11
N VAL A 20 -0.21 -5.62 -2.09
CA VAL A 20 -0.80 -5.81 -3.42
C VAL A 20 0.31 -5.84 -4.45
N THR A 21 0.39 -6.94 -5.19
CA THR A 21 1.34 -7.09 -6.30
C THR A 21 0.65 -6.72 -7.60
N MET A 22 1.32 -5.89 -8.40
CA MET A 22 0.87 -5.39 -9.70
C MET A 22 1.83 -5.84 -10.79
N SER A 23 1.36 -5.87 -12.03
CA SER A 23 2.18 -6.31 -13.16
C SER A 23 3.06 -5.19 -13.69
N ARG A 24 2.62 -3.93 -13.59
CA ARG A 24 3.30 -2.79 -14.20
C ARG A 24 3.60 -1.68 -13.22
N LYS A 25 4.74 -1.01 -13.42
CA LYS A 25 5.14 0.15 -12.60
C LYS A 25 4.09 1.26 -12.63
N GLU A 26 3.46 1.49 -13.77
CA GLU A 26 2.45 2.54 -13.92
C GLU A 26 1.23 2.31 -13.01
N GLU A 27 0.88 1.04 -12.74
CA GLU A 27 -0.22 0.68 -11.85
C GLU A 27 0.14 1.01 -10.39
N VAL A 28 1.39 0.75 -9.98
CA VAL A 28 1.90 1.10 -8.65
C VAL A 28 1.86 2.61 -8.43
N LEU A 29 2.29 3.39 -9.43
CA LEU A 29 2.27 4.86 -9.37
C LEU A 29 0.84 5.41 -9.30
N ALA A 30 -0.08 4.88 -10.11
CA ALA A 30 -1.48 5.30 -10.09
C ALA A 30 -2.14 5.00 -8.74
N ALA A 31 -1.85 3.84 -8.14
CA ALA A 31 -2.36 3.50 -6.82
C ALA A 31 -1.75 4.38 -5.71
N PHE A 32 -0.46 4.71 -5.83
CA PHE A 32 0.22 5.62 -4.92
C PHE A 32 -0.44 7.01 -4.89
N GLU A 33 -0.71 7.61 -6.05
CA GLU A 33 -1.37 8.93 -6.15
C GLU A 33 -2.73 8.98 -5.44
N VAL A 34 -3.47 7.86 -5.44
CA VAL A 34 -4.76 7.77 -4.76
C VAL A 34 -4.58 7.62 -3.24
N LEU A 35 -3.63 6.79 -2.81
CA LEU A 35 -3.45 6.46 -1.39
C LEU A 35 -2.72 7.54 -0.60
N GLU A 36 -1.82 8.30 -1.24
CA GLU A 36 -1.13 9.41 -0.58
C GLU A 36 -2.09 10.56 -0.24
N ASN A 37 -3.22 10.67 -0.94
CA ASN A 37 -4.19 11.74 -0.73
C ASN A 37 -4.86 11.63 0.64
N GLY A 38 -4.43 12.49 1.57
CA GLY A 38 -4.86 12.48 2.96
C GLY A 38 -4.25 11.36 3.80
N GLY A 39 -3.30 10.60 3.21
CA GLY A 39 -2.53 9.57 3.89
C GLY A 39 -1.17 10.06 4.39
N GLU A 40 -0.36 9.13 4.87
CA GLU A 40 1.02 9.32 5.27
C GLU A 40 1.94 8.42 4.44
N VAL A 41 2.88 9.04 3.73
CA VAL A 41 3.86 8.31 2.92
C VAL A 41 5.01 7.85 3.81
N ILE A 42 5.12 6.54 4.04
CA ILE A 42 6.26 5.95 4.76
C ILE A 42 7.47 5.85 3.81
N TYR A 43 7.23 5.32 2.61
CA TYR A 43 8.22 5.26 1.54
C TYR A 43 7.58 5.65 0.20
N PRO A 44 8.06 6.72 -0.48
CA PRO A 44 7.59 7.06 -1.81
C PRO A 44 7.96 5.96 -2.82
N PRO A 45 7.39 5.95 -4.04
CA PRO A 45 7.71 4.96 -5.05
C PRO A 45 9.21 4.89 -5.35
N HIS A 46 9.79 3.70 -5.19
CA HIS A 46 11.21 3.43 -5.44
C HIS A 46 11.39 2.01 -5.98
N SER A 47 12.55 1.70 -6.55
CA SER A 47 12.91 0.33 -6.94
C SER A 47 13.69 -0.38 -5.86
N THR A 48 13.56 -1.69 -5.77
CA THR A 48 14.38 -2.56 -4.91
C THR A 48 15.05 -3.65 -5.75
N THR A 49 15.82 -4.54 -5.11
CA THR A 49 16.41 -5.70 -5.80
C THR A 49 15.38 -6.71 -6.30
N TYR A 50 14.15 -6.66 -5.77
CA TYR A 50 13.08 -7.62 -6.05
C TYR A 50 11.80 -6.96 -6.56
N SER A 51 11.85 -5.68 -6.94
CA SER A 51 10.70 -4.98 -7.48
C SER A 51 11.15 -3.78 -8.29
N SER A 52 10.63 -3.66 -9.51
CA SER A 52 10.90 -2.50 -10.36
C SER A 52 10.23 -1.23 -9.82
N CYS A 53 9.19 -1.36 -8.98
CA CYS A 53 8.58 -0.26 -8.27
C CYS A 53 7.80 -0.75 -7.05
N THR A 54 8.06 -0.17 -5.87
CA THR A 54 7.34 -0.43 -4.63
C THR A 54 7.14 0.86 -3.82
N THR A 55 6.08 0.90 -3.01
CA THR A 55 5.76 1.99 -2.09
C THR A 55 5.10 1.45 -0.82
N ASN A 56 5.17 2.25 0.26
CA ASN A 56 4.54 1.95 1.54
C ASN A 56 3.84 3.22 2.03
N VAL A 57 2.52 3.14 2.19
CA VAL A 57 1.66 4.29 2.51
C VAL A 57 0.63 3.87 3.55
N ILE A 58 0.38 4.73 4.53
CA ILE A 58 -0.81 4.64 5.37
C ILE A 58 -1.88 5.51 4.71
N ASP A 59 -3.02 4.94 4.35
CA ASP A 59 -4.08 5.72 3.72
C ASP A 59 -4.77 6.67 4.72
N ARG A 60 -5.66 7.53 4.21
CA ARG A 60 -6.46 8.47 5.03
C ARG A 60 -7.35 7.80 6.09
N PHE A 61 -7.55 6.49 6.01
CA PHE A 61 -8.33 5.71 6.97
C PHE A 61 -7.43 5.05 8.02
N GLY A 62 -6.11 5.22 7.93
CA GLY A 62 -5.15 4.67 8.89
C GLY A 62 -4.73 3.23 8.59
N PHE A 63 -5.03 2.70 7.40
CA PHE A 63 -4.61 1.35 7.00
C PHE A 63 -3.31 1.38 6.21
N ARG A 64 -2.38 0.47 6.52
CA ARG A 64 -1.06 0.40 5.89
C ARG A 64 -1.08 -0.49 4.64
N TRP A 65 -0.62 0.08 3.53
CA TRP A 65 -0.52 -0.55 2.22
C TRP A 65 0.93 -0.72 1.81
N VAL A 66 1.25 -1.87 1.23
CA VAL A 66 2.45 -2.08 0.44
C VAL A 66 2.01 -2.40 -0.98
N ILE A 67 2.43 -1.60 -1.96
CA ILE A 67 2.10 -1.84 -3.36
C ILE A 67 3.40 -2.00 -4.11
N MET A 68 3.52 -3.07 -4.88
CA MET A 68 4.77 -3.40 -5.57
C MET A 68 4.54 -4.11 -6.89
N THR A 69 5.52 -4.01 -7.80
CA THR A 69 5.55 -4.88 -8.98
C THR A 69 6.09 -6.26 -8.64
N GLU A 70 5.59 -7.28 -9.33
CA GLU A 70 6.18 -8.63 -9.31
C GLU A 70 7.56 -8.61 -9.98
N GLN A 71 8.53 -9.32 -9.40
CA GLN A 71 9.81 -9.55 -10.07
C GLN A 71 9.62 -10.64 -11.12
N THR A 72 9.35 -10.24 -12.36
CA THR A 72 9.52 -11.17 -13.49
C THR A 72 11.00 -11.25 -13.82
N GLU A 73 11.63 -12.40 -13.54
CA GLU A 73 12.96 -12.72 -14.06
C GLU A 73 12.96 -12.49 -15.59
N HIS A 74 13.99 -11.79 -16.08
CA HIS A 74 14.25 -11.60 -17.50
C HIS A 74 15.24 -12.67 -18.00
#